data_AF-A0A1M5SPC4-F1
#
_entry.id   AF-A0A1M5SPC4-F1
#
_cell.length_a   1.000
_cell.length_b   1.000
_cell.length_c   1.000
_cell.angle_alpha   90.00
_cell.angle_beta   90.00
_cell.angle_gamma   90.00
#
_symmetry.space_group_name_H-M   'P 1'
#
loop_
_entity.id
_entity.type
_entity.pdbx_description
1 polymer ?
#
loop_
_entity_poly.entity_id
_entity_poly.type
_entity_poly.pdbx_seq_one_letter_code
_entity_poly.pdbx_strand_id
1 'polypeptide(L)'
;MNPELKVIIFDEKDKLKDLLKLLDEQYDLVINKELIKLDKIARDLDEAAKELARIEIRRRKIMGSDTSMKQTIENCDDTSIKEAYEDIKSTLKMIEIQKEANDILIKQKLFFTKKMINFIKPNKGVATYNSSGQVGK
;
A
#
# COMPACT_ATOMS: atom_id res chain seq x y z
N MET A 1 -14.55 23.41 17.41
CA MET A 1 -13.48 22.81 16.59
C MET A 1 -13.13 23.77 15.46
N ASN A 2 -11.85 23.95 15.12
CA ASN A 2 -11.45 24.83 14.00
C ASN A 2 -12.08 24.31 12.69
N PRO A 3 -12.84 25.11 11.93
CA PRO A 3 -13.45 24.70 10.66
C PRO A 3 -12.44 24.08 9.68
N GLU A 4 -11.20 24.57 9.67
CA GLU A 4 -10.13 24.03 8.82
C GLU A 4 -9.77 22.58 9.17
N LEU A 5 -9.83 22.20 10.45
CA LEU A 5 -9.55 20.83 10.87
C LEU A 5 -10.66 19.87 10.43
N LYS A 6 -11.91 20.34 10.39
CA LYS A 6 -13.04 19.55 9.87
C LYS A 6 -12.84 19.26 8.38
N VAL A 7 -12.47 20.27 7.59
CA VAL A 7 -12.18 20.10 6.16
C VAL A 7 -11.04 19.10 5.93
N ILE A 8 -9.94 19.21 6.69
CA ILE A 8 -8.80 18.28 6.56
C ILE A 8 -9.19 16.83 6.85
N ILE A 9 -10.05 16.58 7.84
CA ILE A 9 -10.51 15.21 8.16
C ILE A 9 -11.32 14.63 7.00
N PHE A 10 -12.22 15.41 6.40
CA PHE A 10 -12.98 14.95 5.24
C PHE A 10 -12.08 14.74 4.00
N ASP A 11 -11.14 15.65 3.75
CA ASP A 11 -10.16 15.50 2.67
C ASP A 11 -9.30 14.24 2.87
N GLU A 12 -8.87 13.96 4.11
CA GLU A 12 -8.10 12.77 4.46
C GLU A 12 -8.92 11.50 4.21
N LYS A 13 -10.21 11.50 4.62
CA LYS A 13 -11.13 10.39 4.36
C LYS A 13 -11.29 10.10 2.87
N ASP A 14 -11.50 11.12 2.05
CA ASP A 14 -11.71 10.94 0.63
C ASP A 14 -10.43 10.46 -0.08
N LYS A 15 -9.26 11.00 0.29
CA LYS A 15 -8.00 10.51 -0.26
C LYS A 15 -7.65 9.09 0.15
N LEU A 16 -8.00 8.66 1.36
CA LEU A 16 -7.83 7.27 1.76
C LEU A 16 -8.75 6.33 0.95
N LYS A 17 -9.98 6.75 0.65
CA LYS A 17 -10.87 5.98 -0.23
C LYS A 17 -10.34 5.87 -1.65
N ASP A 18 -9.78 6.95 -2.19
CA ASP A 18 -9.16 6.93 -3.51
C ASP A 18 -7.93 6.01 -3.54
N LEU A 19 -7.10 6.04 -2.50
CA LEU A 19 -5.97 5.13 -2.37
C LEU A 19 -6.42 3.67 -2.32
N LEU A 20 -7.51 3.36 -1.60
CA LEU A 20 -8.07 2.01 -1.54
C LEU A 20 -8.53 1.53 -2.93
N LYS A 21 -9.22 2.39 -3.70
CA LYS A 21 -9.62 2.06 -5.08
C LYS A 21 -8.43 1.76 -5.99
N LEU A 22 -7.34 2.52 -5.87
CA LEU A 22 -6.11 2.27 -6.64
C LEU A 22 -5.47 0.93 -6.27
N LEU A 23 -5.53 0.53 -5.00
CA LEU A 23 -5.06 -0.78 -4.56
C LEU A 23 -5.96 -1.92 -5.05
N ASP A 24 -7.28 -1.72 -5.11
CA ASP A 24 -8.20 -2.67 -5.73
C ASP A 24 -7.95 -2.79 -7.24
N GLU A 25 -7.74 -1.69 -7.94
CA GLU A 25 -7.38 -1.70 -9.36
C GLU A 25 -6.03 -2.41 -9.57
N GLN A 26 -5.05 -2.19 -8.70
CA GLN A 26 -3.79 -2.92 -8.72
C GLN A 26 -4.01 -4.43 -8.62
N TYR A 27 -4.87 -4.89 -7.72
CA TYR A 27 -5.21 -6.30 -7.56
C TYR A 27 -5.73 -6.89 -8.87
N ASP A 28 -6.71 -6.23 -9.49
CA ASP A 28 -7.33 -6.67 -10.74
C ASP A 28 -6.31 -6.71 -11.90
N LEU A 29 -5.50 -5.66 -12.04
CA LEU A 29 -4.46 -5.62 -13.07
C LEU A 29 -3.42 -6.72 -12.87
N VAL A 30 -3.01 -6.97 -11.62
CA VAL A 30 -2.10 -8.06 -11.30
C VAL A 30 -2.74 -9.37 -11.74
N ILE A 31 -3.98 -9.67 -11.36
CA ILE A 31 -4.69 -10.90 -11.75
C ILE A 31 -4.74 -11.07 -13.26
N ASN A 32 -5.16 -10.04 -13.98
CA ASN A 32 -5.34 -10.03 -15.43
C ASN A 32 -4.02 -9.97 -16.21
N LYS A 33 -2.88 -9.83 -15.51
CA LYS A 33 -1.52 -9.78 -16.09
C LYS A 33 -1.31 -8.58 -17.02
N GLU A 34 -1.97 -7.46 -16.75
CA GLU A 34 -1.90 -6.26 -17.57
C GLU A 34 -0.66 -5.40 -17.21
N LEU A 35 0.53 -5.90 -17.56
CA LEU A 35 1.82 -5.34 -17.16
C LEU A 35 2.00 -3.85 -17.50
N ILE A 36 1.55 -3.41 -18.68
CA ILE A 36 1.69 -2.01 -19.11
C ILE A 36 0.88 -1.06 -18.21
N LYS A 37 -0.29 -1.50 -17.76
CA LYS A 37 -1.15 -0.68 -16.90
C LYS A 37 -0.65 -0.66 -15.45
N LEU A 38 0.07 -1.70 -15.01
CA LEU A 38 0.70 -1.72 -13.68
C LEU A 38 1.73 -0.59 -13.49
N ASP A 39 2.49 -0.25 -14.53
CA ASP A 39 3.44 0.89 -14.49
C ASP A 39 2.73 2.25 -14.34
N LYS A 40 1.50 2.35 -14.82
CA LYS A 40 0.68 3.55 -14.60
C LYS A 40 0.18 3.58 -13.16
N ILE A 41 -0.42 2.50 -12.67
CA ILE A 41 -0.90 2.41 -11.29
C ILE A 41 0.21 2.68 -10.26
N ALA A 42 1.43 2.20 -10.51
CA ALA A 42 2.55 2.46 -9.61
C ALA A 42 2.85 3.96 -9.46
N ARG A 43 2.72 4.74 -10.54
CA ARG A 43 2.86 6.21 -10.51
C ARG A 43 1.69 6.87 -9.81
N ASP A 44 0.47 6.44 -10.10
CA ASP A 44 -0.75 6.98 -9.51
C ASP A 44 -0.76 6.75 -7.98
N LEU A 45 -0.29 5.59 -7.51
CA LEU A 45 -0.10 5.29 -6.07
C LEU A 45 0.96 6.17 -5.41
N ASP A 46 2.09 6.42 -6.09
CA ASP A 46 3.16 7.30 -5.57
C ASP A 46 2.68 8.75 -5.46
N GLU A 47 1.90 9.22 -6.42
CA GLU A 47 1.28 10.54 -6.38
C GLU A 47 0.25 10.66 -5.25
N ALA A 48 -0.66 9.68 -5.12
CA ALA A 48 -1.63 9.64 -4.04
C ALA A 48 -0.95 9.63 -2.64
N ALA A 49 0.16 8.90 -2.49
CA ALA A 49 0.94 8.90 -1.25
C ALA A 49 1.55 10.28 -0.94
N LYS A 50 2.06 10.99 -1.95
CA LYS A 50 2.57 12.37 -1.79
C LYS A 50 1.46 13.34 -1.41
N GLU A 51 0.28 13.22 -2.00
CA GLU A 51 -0.88 14.04 -1.62
C GLU A 51 -1.30 13.80 -0.18
N LEU A 52 -1.39 12.53 0.24
CA LEU A 52 -1.71 12.17 1.62
C LEU A 52 -0.69 12.75 2.61
N ALA A 53 0.61 12.65 2.28
CA ALA A 53 1.66 13.25 3.10
C ALA A 53 1.52 14.79 3.22
N ARG A 54 1.11 15.48 2.14
CA ARG A 54 0.83 16.92 2.20
C ARG A 54 -0.37 17.25 3.09
N ILE A 55 -1.42 16.43 3.07
CA ILE A 55 -2.59 16.57 3.96
C ILE A 55 -2.15 16.38 5.41
N GLU A 56 -1.35 15.35 5.70
CA GLU A 56 -0.85 15.10 7.05
C GLU A 56 0.04 16.24 7.56
N ILE A 57 0.91 16.81 6.73
CA ILE A 57 1.73 17.98 7.10
C ILE A 57 0.83 19.17 7.43
N ARG A 58 -0.20 19.44 6.62
CA ARG A 58 -1.18 20.51 6.90
C ARG A 58 -1.89 20.27 8.24
N ARG A 59 -2.33 19.04 8.48
CA ARG A 59 -2.95 18.61 9.74
C ARG A 59 -2.05 18.86 10.94
N ARG A 60 -0.78 18.44 10.87
CA ARG A 60 0.23 18.64 11.93
C ARG A 60 0.51 20.13 12.20
N LYS A 61 0.47 20.98 11.17
CA LYS A 61 0.62 22.44 11.33
C LYS A 61 -0.53 23.08 12.10
N ILE A 62 -1.77 22.62 11.90
CA ILE A 62 -2.96 23.17 12.56
C ILE A 62 -3.11 22.66 13.99
N MET A 63 -2.83 21.38 14.23
CA MET A 63 -2.96 20.78 15.56
C MET A 63 -1.77 21.07 16.48
N GLY A 64 -0.60 21.37 15.92
CA GLY A 64 0.65 21.38 16.67
C GLY A 64 1.18 19.96 16.93
N SER A 65 2.44 19.86 17.31
CA SER A 65 3.17 18.59 17.47
C SER A 65 2.70 17.73 18.66
N ASP A 66 2.03 18.33 19.65
CA ASP A 66 1.81 17.71 20.96
C ASP A 66 0.36 17.29 21.24
N THR A 67 -0.60 17.57 20.35
CA THR A 67 -2.00 17.15 20.55
C THR A 67 -2.32 15.85 19.82
N SER A 68 -2.84 14.88 20.56
CA SER A 68 -3.35 13.64 19.97
C SER A 68 -4.67 13.90 19.23
N MET A 69 -4.73 13.49 17.97
CA MET A 69 -5.95 13.52 17.15
C MET A 69 -7.13 12.86 17.86
N LYS A 70 -6.87 11.71 18.51
CA LYS A 70 -7.89 10.97 19.25
C LYS A 70 -8.49 11.79 20.38
N GLN A 71 -7.65 12.44 21.20
CA GLN A 71 -8.09 13.28 22.31
C GLN A 71 -8.84 14.53 21.81
N THR A 72 -8.40 15.10 20.70
CA THR A 72 -9.03 16.28 20.10
C THR A 72 -10.43 15.97 19.57
N ILE A 73 -10.63 14.76 19.04
CA ILE A 73 -11.92 14.29 18.52
C ILE A 73 -12.84 13.79 19.65
N GLU A 74 -12.31 13.14 20.70
CA GLU A 74 -13.10 12.76 21.88
C GLU A 74 -13.68 13.98 22.59
N ASN A 75 -12.89 15.05 22.71
CA ASN A 75 -13.29 16.35 23.27
C ASN A 75 -14.19 17.20 22.34
N CYS A 76 -14.49 16.70 21.14
CA CYS A 76 -15.39 17.36 20.20
C CYS A 76 -16.81 16.78 20.31
N ASP A 77 -17.81 17.64 20.47
CA ASP A 77 -19.22 17.22 20.58
C ASP A 77 -19.87 16.86 19.23
N ASP A 78 -19.19 17.12 18.11
CA ASP A 78 -19.70 16.86 16.77
C ASP A 78 -19.64 15.35 16.43
N THR A 79 -20.80 14.71 16.40
CA THR A 79 -20.99 13.29 16.10
C THR A 79 -20.47 12.92 14.71
N SER A 80 -20.63 13.82 13.73
CA SER A 80 -20.20 13.57 12.35
C SER A 80 -18.68 13.39 12.20
N ILE A 81 -17.92 14.07 13.05
CA ILE A 81 -16.45 14.02 13.04
C ILE A 81 -15.95 12.73 13.70
N LYS A 82 -16.62 12.29 14.76
CA LYS A 82 -16.34 11.01 15.42
C LYS A 82 -16.58 9.84 14.45
N GLU A 83 -17.70 9.86 13.73
CA GLU A 83 -18.00 8.88 12.69
C GLU A 83 -16.97 8.93 11.55
N ALA A 84 -16.63 10.11 11.04
CA ALA A 84 -15.60 10.25 10.00
C ALA A 84 -14.24 9.72 10.43
N TYR A 85 -13.86 9.89 11.71
CA TYR A 85 -12.61 9.39 12.25
C TYR A 85 -12.58 7.86 12.39
N GLU A 86 -13.67 7.25 12.86
CA GLU A 86 -13.77 5.78 12.88
C GLU A 86 -13.80 5.20 11.46
N ASP A 87 -14.46 5.85 10.51
CA ASP A 87 -14.39 5.49 9.10
C ASP A 87 -12.96 5.54 8.54
N ILE A 88 -12.22 6.61 8.85
CA ILE A 88 -10.80 6.75 8.46
C ILE A 88 -9.99 5.60 9.03
N LYS A 89 -10.16 5.28 10.31
CA LYS A 89 -9.44 4.18 10.97
C LYS A 89 -9.76 2.82 10.37
N SER A 90 -11.03 2.57 10.07
CA SER A 90 -11.48 1.37 9.36
C SER A 90 -10.84 1.29 7.97
N THR A 91 -10.89 2.39 7.23
CA THR A 91 -10.32 2.50 5.86
C THR A 91 -8.81 2.26 5.87
N LEU A 92 -8.08 2.82 6.84
CA LEU A 92 -6.65 2.60 7.02
C LEU A 92 -6.31 1.13 7.23
N LYS A 93 -7.07 0.44 8.08
CA LYS A 93 -6.88 -1.00 8.31
C LYS A 93 -7.15 -1.79 7.03
N MET A 94 -8.15 -1.39 6.24
CA MET A 94 -8.47 -2.04 4.97
C MET A 94 -7.35 -1.83 3.94
N ILE A 95 -6.80 -0.62 3.84
CA ILE A 95 -5.66 -0.28 2.99
C ILE A 95 -4.43 -1.12 3.35
N GLU A 96 -4.14 -1.28 4.64
CA GLU A 96 -3.02 -2.10 5.12
C GLU A 96 -3.17 -3.56 4.67
N ILE A 97 -4.35 -4.14 4.88
CA ILE A 97 -4.66 -5.51 4.46
C ILE A 97 -4.55 -5.65 2.93
N GLN A 98 -5.15 -4.74 2.16
CA GLN A 98 -5.14 -4.80 0.71
C GLN A 98 -3.73 -4.67 0.14
N LYS A 99 -2.93 -3.76 0.70
CA LYS A 99 -1.53 -3.58 0.30
C LYS A 99 -0.70 -4.84 0.57
N GLU A 100 -0.87 -5.47 1.73
CA GLU A 100 -0.18 -6.72 2.06
C GLU A 100 -0.61 -7.86 1.13
N ALA A 101 -1.91 -7.98 0.85
CA ALA A 101 -2.44 -8.96 -0.08
C ALA A 101 -1.85 -8.79 -1.50
N ASN A 102 -1.80 -7.55 -2.00
CA ASN A 102 -1.22 -7.24 -3.31
C ASN A 102 0.28 -7.57 -3.38
N ASP A 103 1.05 -7.23 -2.34
CA ASP A 103 2.47 -7.55 -2.27
C ASP A 103 2.73 -9.06 -2.27
N ILE A 104 1.96 -9.82 -1.48
CA ILE A 104 2.02 -11.29 -1.48
C ILE A 104 1.70 -11.84 -2.88
N LEU A 105 0.64 -11.35 -3.52
CA LEU A 105 0.22 -11.79 -4.84
C LEU A 105 1.32 -11.55 -5.90
N ILE A 106 1.93 -10.37 -5.89
CA ILE A 106 3.04 -10.03 -6.80
C ILE A 106 4.24 -10.94 -6.54
N LYS A 107 4.63 -11.14 -5.28
CA LYS A 107 5.73 -12.04 -4.89
C LYS A 107 5.48 -13.48 -5.34
N GLN A 108 4.27 -14.00 -5.17
CA GLN A 108 3.89 -15.31 -5.65
C GLN A 108 4.04 -15.44 -7.17
N LYS A 109 3.62 -14.43 -7.94
CA LYS A 109 3.79 -14.41 -9.39
C LYS A 109 5.25 -14.38 -9.81
N LEU A 110 6.08 -13.56 -9.15
CA LEU A 110 7.53 -13.54 -9.40
C LEU A 110 8.19 -14.88 -9.10
N PHE A 111 7.81 -15.52 -7.99
CA PHE A 111 8.30 -16.84 -7.62
C PHE A 111 7.91 -17.91 -8.66
N PHE A 112 6.67 -17.88 -9.14
CA PHE A 112 6.22 -18.76 -10.21
C PHE A 112 7.02 -18.53 -11.50
N THR A 113 7.21 -17.28 -11.93
CA THR A 113 8.05 -16.94 -13.08
C THR A 113 9.48 -17.45 -12.93
N LYS A 114 10.09 -17.30 -11.75
CA LYS A 114 11.42 -17.82 -11.46
C LYS A 114 11.49 -19.35 -11.61
N LYS A 115 10.47 -20.08 -11.12
CA LYS A 115 10.37 -21.52 -11.34
C LYS A 115 10.24 -21.87 -12.81
N MET A 116 9.41 -21.16 -13.57
CA MET A 116 9.24 -21.37 -15.02
C MET A 116 10.56 -21.15 -15.78
N ILE A 117 11.32 -20.10 -15.44
CA ILE A 117 12.66 -19.86 -16.01
C ILE A 117 13.60 -21.03 -15.72
N ASN A 118 13.60 -21.54 -14.48
CA ASN A 118 14.39 -22.71 -14.12
C ASN A 118 13.95 -23.99 -14.85
N PHE A 119 12.67 -24.13 -15.23
CA PHE A 119 12.22 -25.25 -16.06
C PHE A 119 12.68 -25.13 -17.52
N ILE A 120 12.67 -23.92 -18.09
CA ILE A 120 13.13 -23.67 -19.46
C ILE A 120 14.65 -23.85 -19.56
N LYS A 121 15.37 -23.30 -18.59
CA LYS A 121 16.83 -23.45 -18.46
C LYS A 121 17.11 -24.07 -17.09
N PRO A 122 16.98 -25.40 -16.97
CA PRO A 122 17.44 -26.08 -15.76
C PRO A 122 18.90 -25.75 -15.61
N ASN A 123 19.33 -25.47 -14.37
CA ASN A 123 20.72 -25.26 -14.09
C ASN A 123 21.45 -26.57 -14.41
N LYS A 124 21.94 -26.71 -15.64
CA LYS A 124 22.79 -27.81 -16.10
C LYS A 124 24.20 -27.57 -15.59
N GLY A 125 24.34 -27.31 -14.28
CA GLY A 125 25.56 -27.68 -13.60
C GLY A 125 25.65 -29.17 -13.78
N VAL A 126 26.31 -29.62 -14.85
CA VAL A 126 26.76 -30.99 -14.94
C VAL A 126 27.51 -31.18 -13.63
N ALA A 127 27.08 -32.16 -12.85
CA ALA A 127 27.78 -32.65 -11.68
C ALA A 127 29.19 -33.07 -12.13
N THR A 128 30.07 -32.11 -12.37
CA THR A 128 31.44 -32.36 -12.78
C THR A 128 32.19 -32.69 -11.52
N TYR A 129 32.85 -33.84 -11.56
CA TYR A 129 33.80 -34.19 -10.53
C TYR A 129 34.87 -33.11 -10.46
N ASN A 130 35.13 -32.60 -9.26
CA ASN A 130 36.32 -31.79 -9.02
C ASN A 130 37.57 -32.67 -9.17
N SER A 131 38.77 -32.07 -9.12
CA SER A 131 40.05 -32.77 -9.22
C SER A 131 40.26 -33.90 -8.21
N SER A 132 39.40 -33.98 -7.18
CA SER A 132 39.42 -34.99 -6.13
C SER A 132 38.32 -36.07 -6.29
N GLY A 133 37.60 -36.08 -7.42
CA GLY A 133 36.55 -37.08 -7.68
C GLY A 133 35.26 -36.86 -6.89
N GLN A 134 35.05 -35.67 -6.30
CA GLN A 134 33.79 -35.32 -5.64
C GLN A 134 32.91 -34.53 -6.59
N VAL A 135 31.63 -34.87 -6.64
CA VAL A 135 30.65 -34.11 -7.43
C VAL A 135 30.58 -32.67 -6.88
N GLY A 136 30.93 -31.69 -7.70
CA GLY A 136 30.69 -30.29 -7.38
C GLY A 136 29.19 -30.04 -7.24
N LYS A 137 28.78 -29.44 -6.11
CA LYS A 137 27.40 -29.00 -5.87
C LYS A 137 26.91 -28.05 -6.96
#